data_AF-A0A5K1ASY3-F1
#
_entry.id   AF-A0A5K1ASY3-F1
#
_cell.length_a   1.000
_cell.length_b   1.000
_cell.length_c   1.000
_cell.angle_alpha   90.00
_cell.angle_beta   90.00
_cell.angle_gamma   90.00
#
_symmetry.space_group_name_H-M   'P 1'
#
loop_
_entity.id
_entity.type
_entity.pdbx_description
1 polymer ?
#
loop_
_entity_poly.entity_id
_entity_poly.type
_entity_poly.pdbx_seq_one_letter_code
_entity_poly.pdbx_strand_id
1 'polypeptide(L)' 'YDLTLSFEESIFGGQRKIDVTRVEICEDCKGKGTTSHSGVVTCKDCGGRGGTIKTQRTPFGMVSQ' A
#
# COMPACT_ATOMS: atom_id res chain seq x y z
N TYR A 1 6.06 19.04 -4.34
CA TYR A 1 6.74 19.36 -5.61
C TYR A 1 6.74 20.86 -5.74
N ASP A 2 7.93 21.44 -5.85
CA ASP A 2 8.08 22.87 -6.08
C ASP A 2 8.16 23.12 -7.59
N LEU A 3 7.49 24.17 -8.07
CA LEU A 3 7.44 24.52 -9.49
C LEU A 3 8.17 25.83 -9.73
N THR A 4 9.33 25.76 -10.37
CA THR A 4 10.08 26.96 -10.75
C THR A 4 9.47 27.58 -12.01
N LEU A 5 9.02 28.83 -11.87
CA LEU A 5 8.43 29.64 -12.94
C LEU A 5 9.36 30.81 -13.28
N SER A 6 9.37 31.24 -14.55
CA SER A 6 9.99 32.53 -14.90
C SER A 6 9.13 33.70 -14.40
N PHE A 7 9.73 34.88 -14.30
CA PHE A 7 9.00 36.08 -13.91
C PHE A 7 7.86 36.36 -14.91
N GLU A 8 8.11 36.27 -16.22
CA GLU A 8 7.07 36.48 -17.24
C GLU A 8 5.92 35.47 -17.12
N GLU A 9 6.19 34.17 -16.90
CA GLU A 9 5.12 33.18 -16.68
C GLU A 9 4.31 33.48 -15.42
N SER A 10 4.93 34.02 -14.36
CA SER A 10 4.20 34.39 -13.15
C SER A 10 3.27 35.60 -13.32
N ILE A 11 3.60 36.50 -14.25
CA ILE A 11 2.85 37.74 -14.51
C ILE A 11 1.77 37.54 -15.57
N PHE A 12 2.10 36.86 -16.67
CA PHE A 12 1.19 36.68 -17.82
C PHE A 12 0.44 35.35 -17.78
N GLY A 13 0.85 34.42 -16.92
CA GLY A 13 0.33 33.06 -16.86
C GLY A 13 0.96 32.14 -17.91
N GLY A 14 0.80 30.84 -17.69
CA GLY A 14 1.33 29.79 -18.56
C GLY A 14 0.68 28.44 -18.27
N GLN A 15 0.92 27.47 -19.14
CA GLN A 15 0.40 26.11 -19.00
C GLN A 15 1.57 25.12 -19.01
N ARG A 16 1.66 24.27 -17.99
CA ARG A 16 2.68 23.24 -17.87
C ARG A 16 2.04 21.88 -17.64
N LYS A 17 2.56 20.87 -18.33
CA LYS A 17 2.25 19.46 -18.03
C LYS A 17 3.20 18.99 -16.93
N ILE A 18 2.64 18.34 -15.93
CA ILE A 18 3.38 17.77 -14.81
C ILE A 18 3.05 16.29 -14.77
N ASP A 19 4.07 15.45 -14.90
CA ASP A 19 3.91 14.02 -14.70
C ASP A 19 3.99 13.71 -13.21
N VAL A 20 2.89 13.18 -12.67
CA VAL A 20 2.78 12.82 -11.25
C VAL A 20 2.68 11.31 -11.14
N THR A 21 3.61 10.71 -10.42
CA THR A 21 3.54 9.29 -10.06
C THR A 21 2.59 9.12 -8.87
N ARG A 22 1.55 8.30 -9.04
CA ARG A 22 0.59 7.96 -7.98
C ARG A 22 0.41 6.45 -7.92
N VAL A 23 0.12 5.95 -6.72
CA VAL A 23 -0.27 4.55 -6.53
C VAL A 23 -1.74 4.41 -6.87
N GLU A 24 -2.05 3.51 -7.79
CA GLU A 24 -3.41 3.23 -8.25
C GLU A 24 -3.72 1.74 -8.09
N ILE A 25 -5.00 1.41 -8.09
CA ILE A 25 -5.44 0.02 -8.10
C ILE A 25 -5.09 -0.57 -9.46
N CYS A 26 -4.29 -1.63 -9.47
CA CYS A 26 -3.97 -2.36 -10.70
C CYS A 26 -5.25 -2.84 -11.39
N GLU A 27 -5.45 -2.47 -12.65
CA GLU A 27 -6.67 -2.79 -13.41
C GLU A 27 -6.82 -4.30 -13.65
N ASP A 28 -5.71 -5.00 -13.89
CA ASP A 28 -5.70 -6.43 -14.21
C ASP A 28 -6.12 -7.30 -13.01
N CYS A 29 -5.54 -7.06 -11.83
CA CYS A 29 -5.82 -7.84 -10.64
C CYS A 29 -6.84 -7.19 -9.70
N LYS A 30 -7.27 -5.95 -9.98
CA LYS A 30 -8.16 -5.15 -9.13
C LYS A 30 -7.69 -5.07 -7.68
N GLY A 31 -6.38 -4.96 -7.47
CA GLY A 31 -5.75 -4.90 -6.15
C GLY A 31 -5.69 -6.24 -5.40
N LYS A 32 -6.06 -7.37 -6.02
CA LYS A 32 -6.00 -8.70 -5.38
C LYS A 32 -4.58 -9.29 -5.36
N GLY A 33 -3.64 -8.75 -6.14
CA GLY A 33 -2.28 -9.28 -6.26
C GLY A 33 -2.16 -10.55 -7.13
N THR A 34 -3.25 -11.03 -7.70
CA THR A 34 -3.30 -12.15 -8.65
C THR A 34 -4.49 -12.00 -9.60
N THR A 35 -4.31 -12.38 -10.86
CA THR A 35 -5.37 -12.46 -11.87
C THR A 35 -6.11 -13.81 -11.83
N SER A 36 -5.46 -14.84 -11.29
CA SER A 36 -6.05 -16.17 -11.11
C SER A 36 -7.04 -16.20 -9.95
N HIS A 37 -8.21 -16.81 -10.17
CA HIS A 37 -9.20 -17.09 -9.12
C HIS A 37 -8.67 -18.05 -8.04
N SER A 38 -7.72 -18.93 -8.39
CA SER A 38 -7.06 -19.85 -7.45
C SER A 38 -5.77 -19.29 -6.83
N GLY A 39 -5.34 -18.09 -7.24
CA GLY A 39 -4.08 -17.50 -6.79
C GLY A 39 -4.11 -16.96 -5.36
N VAL A 40 -5.30 -16.75 -4.78
CA VAL A 40 -5.44 -16.35 -3.37
C VAL A 40 -5.78 -17.59 -2.55
N VAL A 41 -4.87 -17.99 -1.67
CA VAL A 41 -5.07 -19.11 -0.75
C VAL A 41 -5.03 -18.62 0.70
N THR A 42 -5.81 -19.27 1.57
CA THR A 42 -5.78 -18.95 2.99
C THR A 42 -4.47 -19.45 3.59
N CYS A 43 -3.73 -18.56 4.27
CA CYS A 43 -2.50 -18.91 4.96
C CYS A 43 -2.79 -19.97 6.06
N LYS A 44 -2.08 -21.10 6.01
CA LYS A 44 -2.29 -22.20 6.97
C LYS A 44 -1.83 -21.85 8.39
N ASP A 45 -0.86 -20.96 8.53
CA ASP A 45 -0.28 -20.60 9.81
C ASP A 45 -1.15 -19.61 10.59
N CYS A 46 -1.66 -18.56 9.92
CA CYS A 46 -2.50 -17.52 10.54
C CYS A 46 -4.00 -17.67 10.28
N GLY A 47 -4.41 -18.62 9.42
CA GLY A 47 -5.81 -18.79 9.01
C GLY A 47 -6.38 -17.58 8.27
N GLY A 48 -5.53 -16.78 7.61
CA GLY A 48 -5.94 -15.55 6.93
C GLY A 48 -6.08 -14.31 7.83
N ARG A 49 -5.74 -14.41 9.12
CA ARG A 49 -5.82 -13.27 10.07
C ARG A 49 -4.70 -12.24 9.93
N GLY A 50 -3.64 -12.55 9.17
CA GLY A 50 -2.49 -11.68 9.01
C GLY A 50 -1.51 -11.68 10.20
N GLY A 51 -1.74 -12.54 11.20
CA GLY A 51 -0.85 -12.72 12.35
C GLY A 51 -1.12 -14.02 13.13
N THR A 52 -0.12 -14.51 13.85
CA THR A 52 -0.22 -15.71 14.70
C THR A 52 -0.04 -15.31 16.16
N ILE A 53 -0.93 -15.76 17.05
CA ILE A 53 -0.81 -15.50 18.50
C ILE A 53 -0.07 -16.68 19.14
N LYS A 54 1.02 -16.40 19.84
CA LYS A 54 1.76 -17.33 20.67
C LYS A 54 1.53 -16.99 22.13
N THR A 55 0.82 -17.87 22.82
CA THR A 55 0.67 -17.78 24.27
C THR A 55 1.78 -18.56 24.94
N GLN A 56 2.61 -17.86 25.73
CA GLN A 56 3.70 -18.46 26.50
C GLN A 56 3.42 -18.31 28.00
N ARG A 57 3.63 -19.41 28.74
CA ARG A 57 3.53 -19.40 30.19
C ARG A 57 4.86 -18.97 30.78
N THR A 58 4.85 -17.87 31.52
CA THR A 58 5.99 -17.33 32.25
C THR A 58 5.74 -17.44 33.76
N PRO A 59 6.77 -17.27 34.62
CA PRO A 59 6.56 -17.21 36.08
C PRO A 59 5.59 -16.10 36.52
N PHE A 60 5.40 -15.08 35.69
CA PHE A 60 4.54 -13.92 35.96
C PHE A 60 3.13 -14.05 35.35
N GLY A 61 2.79 -15.22 34.77
CA GLY A 61 1.50 -15.48 34.14
C GLY A 61 1.60 -15.81 32.66
N MET A 62 0.46 -15.75 31.96
CA MET A 62 0.38 -15.99 30.52
C MET A 62 0.61 -14.70 29.75
N VAL A 63 1.53 -14.72 28.79
CA VAL A 63 1.78 -13.62 27.86
C VAL A 63 1.39 -14.09 26.46
N SER A 64 0.61 -13.29 25.74
CA SER A 64 0.24 -13.53 24.35
C SER A 64 0.91 -12.50 23.45
N GLN A 65 1.62 -12.95 22.42
CA GLN A 65 2.29 -12.12 21.42
C GLN A 65 1.93 -12.58 20.02
#